data_AF-A0A182T2N0-F1
#
_entry.id   AF-A0A182T2N0-F1
#
_cell.length_a   1.000
_cell.length_b   1.000
_cell.length_c   1.000
_cell.angle_alpha   90.00
_cell.angle_beta   90.00
_cell.angle_gamma   90.00
#
_symmetry.space_group_name_H-M   'P 1'
#
loop_
_entity.id
_entity.type
_entity.pdbx_description
1 polymer ?
#
loop_
_entity_poly.entity_id
_entity_poly.type
_entity_poly.pdbx_seq_one_letter_code
_entity_poly.pdbx_strand_id
1 'polypeptide(L)'
;MAASVEIIVKTNCCQTLLLCSASLNNMTRIEPTAVYSVMSQDTVDKLRMATEQRGPGASIFLYEQFTSTLYNMSANWKCHHHLTHRSLLAFLVTVLGQKFYDRPASGVESEAQRKTIRNILHVLSRLLSGGSLSSGTSLELIETTIGPVLARIERTLDGQSEHYQDITYVSRRCNESLATTRPSHTKDGSAFEGGQQTVQPAAPHITRLTIHRDPVNGPVMVLDKNRQESYV
;
A
#
# COMPACT_ATOMS: atom_id res chain seq x y z
N MET A 1 -13.57 -20.76 -4.58
CA MET A 1 -12.25 -20.09 -4.44
C MET A 1 -11.10 -21.07 -4.22
N ALA A 2 -11.19 -22.01 -3.27
CA ALA A 2 -10.11 -22.97 -2.98
C ALA A 2 -9.57 -23.74 -4.21
N ALA A 3 -10.45 -24.26 -5.06
CA ALA A 3 -10.04 -24.94 -6.29
C ALA A 3 -9.22 -24.03 -7.25
N SER A 4 -9.60 -22.76 -7.37
CA SER A 4 -8.86 -21.79 -8.20
C SER A 4 -7.47 -21.50 -7.63
N VAL A 5 -7.36 -21.39 -6.31
CA VAL A 5 -6.08 -21.17 -5.61
C VAL A 5 -5.16 -22.38 -5.77
N GLU A 6 -5.70 -23.59 -5.68
CA GLU A 6 -4.94 -24.82 -5.91
C GLU A 6 -4.39 -24.90 -7.34
N ILE A 7 -5.22 -24.55 -8.34
CA ILE A 7 -4.80 -24.51 -9.74
C ILE A 7 -3.71 -23.47 -9.97
N ILE A 8 -3.81 -22.27 -9.37
CA ILE A 8 -2.80 -21.21 -9.47
C ILE A 8 -1.43 -21.72 -9.03
N VAL A 9 -1.37 -22.47 -7.93
CA VAL A 9 -0.11 -22.97 -7.36
C VAL A 9 0.48 -24.09 -8.21
N LYS A 10 -0.35 -24.94 -8.83
CA LYS A 10 0.11 -26.15 -9.53
C LYS A 10 0.34 -25.97 -11.03
N THR A 11 -0.32 -25.01 -11.66
CA THR A 11 -0.31 -24.90 -13.12
C THR A 11 1.02 -24.34 -13.63
N ASN A 12 1.56 -24.95 -14.70
CA ASN A 12 2.65 -24.37 -15.50
C ASN A 12 2.13 -23.67 -16.77
N CYS A 13 0.83 -23.74 -17.03
CA CYS A 13 0.22 -23.16 -18.22
C CYS A 13 -0.14 -21.68 -18.00
N CYS A 14 0.41 -20.79 -18.84
CA CYS A 14 0.12 -19.35 -18.80
C CYS A 14 -1.36 -19.03 -19.03
N GLN A 15 -2.03 -19.76 -19.94
CA GLN A 15 -3.45 -19.54 -20.25
C GLN A 15 -4.34 -19.92 -19.06
N THR A 16 -4.06 -21.04 -18.40
CA THR A 16 -4.78 -21.45 -17.19
C THR A 16 -4.57 -20.45 -16.06
N LEU A 17 -3.33 -20.00 -15.84
CA LEU A 17 -3.04 -18.98 -14.83
C LEU A 17 -3.80 -17.68 -15.10
N LEU A 18 -3.80 -17.20 -16.36
CA LEU A 18 -4.55 -16.01 -16.76
C LEU A 18 -6.05 -16.17 -16.51
N LEU A 19 -6.63 -17.32 -16.86
CA LEU A 19 -8.05 -17.59 -16.64
C LEU A 19 -8.41 -17.61 -15.15
N CYS A 20 -7.55 -18.20 -14.31
CA CYS A 20 -7.74 -18.18 -12.86
C CYS A 20 -7.65 -16.75 -12.31
N SER A 21 -6.68 -15.95 -12.75
CA SER A 21 -6.53 -14.54 -12.36
C SER A 21 -7.74 -13.70 -12.78
N ALA A 22 -8.24 -13.89 -13.99
CA ALA A 22 -9.44 -13.21 -14.48
C ALA A 22 -10.69 -13.61 -13.66
N SER A 23 -10.80 -14.88 -13.29
CA SER A 23 -11.88 -15.37 -12.43
C SER A 23 -11.82 -14.73 -11.03
N LEU A 24 -10.62 -14.61 -10.43
CA LEU A 24 -10.43 -13.93 -9.15
C LEU A 24 -10.79 -12.44 -9.22
N ASN A 25 -10.34 -11.75 -10.26
CA ASN A 25 -10.70 -10.35 -10.49
C ASN A 25 -12.23 -10.18 -10.59
N ASN A 26 -12.88 -11.01 -11.40
CA ASN A 26 -14.34 -10.97 -11.56
C ASN A 26 -15.08 -11.23 -10.24
N MET A 27 -14.65 -12.23 -9.45
CA MET A 27 -15.25 -12.51 -8.14
C MET A 27 -15.08 -11.32 -7.18
N THR A 28 -13.87 -10.76 -7.05
CA THR A 28 -13.62 -9.62 -6.15
C THR A 28 -14.31 -8.33 -6.59
N ARG A 29 -14.64 -8.21 -7.88
CA ARG A 29 -15.41 -7.08 -8.43
C ARG A 29 -16.91 -7.22 -8.19
N ILE A 30 -17.48 -8.40 -8.45
CA ILE A 30 -18.93 -8.64 -8.38
C ILE A 30 -19.37 -8.82 -6.92
N GLU A 31 -18.56 -9.51 -6.12
CA GLU A 31 -18.87 -9.81 -4.74
C GLU A 31 -17.77 -9.21 -3.83
N PRO A 32 -17.98 -8.00 -3.26
CA PRO A 32 -16.98 -7.35 -2.43
C PRO A 32 -16.57 -8.17 -1.20
N THR A 33 -17.42 -9.07 -0.71
CA THR A 33 -17.10 -10.00 0.39
C THR A 33 -16.12 -11.11 -0.01
N ALA A 34 -15.97 -11.39 -1.31
CA ALA A 34 -15.03 -12.39 -1.80
C ALA A 34 -13.57 -12.06 -1.44
N VAL A 35 -13.24 -10.77 -1.20
CA VAL A 35 -11.90 -10.34 -0.77
C VAL A 35 -11.47 -11.01 0.54
N TYR A 36 -12.40 -11.34 1.45
CA TYR A 36 -12.08 -12.05 2.69
C TYR A 36 -11.62 -13.48 2.43
N SER A 37 -12.20 -14.14 1.42
CA SER A 37 -11.77 -15.47 1.00
C SER A 37 -10.41 -15.43 0.29
N VAL A 38 -10.13 -14.36 -0.47
CA VAL A 38 -8.83 -14.14 -1.12
C VAL A 38 -7.74 -13.99 -0.06
N MET A 39 -8.02 -13.20 0.99
CA MET A 39 -7.11 -12.98 2.12
C MET A 39 -6.88 -14.26 2.93
N SER A 40 -7.94 -14.98 3.32
CA SER A 40 -7.81 -16.16 4.19
C SER A 40 -7.06 -17.34 3.58
N GLN A 41 -6.81 -17.30 2.26
CA GLN A 41 -6.11 -18.35 1.52
C GLN A 41 -4.74 -17.92 0.99
N ASP A 42 -4.21 -16.76 1.41
CA ASP A 42 -2.96 -16.19 0.92
C ASP A 42 -2.90 -16.12 -0.61
N THR A 43 -4.06 -15.88 -1.24
CA THR A 43 -4.21 -15.98 -2.70
C THR A 43 -3.34 -14.95 -3.42
N VAL A 44 -3.18 -13.77 -2.82
CA VAL A 44 -2.34 -12.69 -3.37
C VAL A 44 -0.89 -13.13 -3.48
N ASP A 45 -0.32 -13.71 -2.42
CA ASP A 45 1.08 -14.15 -2.44
C ASP A 45 1.31 -15.33 -3.39
N LYS A 46 0.37 -16.29 -3.42
CA LYS A 46 0.42 -17.41 -4.36
C LYS A 46 0.35 -16.93 -5.80
N LEU A 47 -0.52 -15.96 -6.10
CA LEU A 47 -0.65 -15.38 -7.43
C LEU A 47 0.57 -14.53 -7.81
N ARG A 48 1.15 -13.79 -6.86
CA ARG A 48 2.42 -13.07 -7.04
C ARG A 48 3.53 -14.04 -7.44
N MET A 49 3.75 -15.10 -6.66
CA MET A 49 4.77 -16.11 -6.94
C MET A 49 4.56 -16.79 -8.29
N ALA A 50 3.33 -17.19 -8.60
CA ALA A 50 3.00 -17.80 -9.89
C ALA A 50 3.24 -16.85 -11.07
N THR A 51 3.01 -15.55 -10.89
CA THR A 51 3.28 -14.52 -11.90
C THR A 51 4.78 -14.27 -12.06
N GLU A 52 5.53 -14.17 -10.96
CA GLU A 52 6.99 -14.02 -10.97
C GLU A 52 7.68 -15.19 -11.67
N GLN A 53 7.20 -16.43 -11.46
CA GLN A 53 7.72 -17.63 -12.12
C GLN A 53 7.58 -17.62 -13.65
N ARG A 54 6.68 -16.79 -14.22
CA ARG A 54 6.59 -16.61 -15.67
C ARG A 54 7.68 -15.70 -16.22
N GLY A 55 8.36 -14.95 -15.34
CA GLY A 55 9.46 -14.07 -15.70
C GLY A 55 9.01 -12.83 -16.48
N PRO A 56 9.97 -12.09 -17.08
CA PRO A 56 9.70 -10.79 -17.71
C PRO A 56 8.82 -10.88 -18.97
N GLY A 57 8.69 -12.06 -19.57
CA GLY A 57 7.83 -12.33 -20.73
C GLY A 57 6.38 -12.67 -20.37
N ALA A 58 5.98 -12.56 -19.10
CA ALA A 58 4.60 -12.79 -18.72
C ALA A 58 3.65 -11.83 -19.44
N SER A 59 2.49 -12.35 -19.84
CA SER A 59 1.49 -11.58 -20.59
C SER A 59 1.03 -10.35 -19.80
N ILE A 60 0.90 -9.20 -20.48
CA ILE A 60 0.37 -7.99 -19.87
C ILE A 60 -1.04 -8.17 -19.29
N PHE A 61 -1.84 -9.04 -19.90
CA PHE A 61 -3.17 -9.39 -19.41
C PHE A 61 -3.11 -10.08 -18.04
N LEU A 62 -2.07 -10.86 -17.75
CA LEU A 62 -1.92 -11.46 -16.42
C LEU A 62 -1.69 -10.39 -15.35
N TYR A 63 -0.80 -9.43 -15.63
CA TYR A 63 -0.58 -8.30 -14.73
C TYR A 63 -1.83 -7.44 -14.56
N GLU A 64 -2.58 -7.20 -15.63
CA GLU A 64 -3.84 -6.44 -15.58
C GLU A 64 -4.89 -7.11 -14.70
N GLN A 65 -5.08 -8.43 -14.84
CA GLN A 65 -6.02 -9.18 -13.98
C GLN A 65 -5.55 -9.23 -12.52
N PHE A 66 -4.26 -9.42 -12.28
CA PHE A 66 -3.71 -9.45 -10.93
C PHE A 66 -3.84 -8.09 -10.25
N THR A 67 -3.36 -7.02 -10.88
CA THR A 67 -3.43 -5.66 -10.32
C THR A 67 -4.86 -5.17 -10.15
N SER A 68 -5.80 -5.58 -11.01
CA SER A 68 -7.23 -5.29 -10.83
C SER A 68 -7.80 -5.96 -9.57
N THR A 69 -7.39 -7.20 -9.28
CA THR A 69 -7.77 -7.89 -8.03
C THR A 69 -7.26 -7.12 -6.81
N LEU A 70 -6.00 -6.66 -6.84
CA LEU A 70 -5.44 -5.84 -5.75
C LEU A 70 -6.11 -4.48 -5.63
N TYR A 71 -6.46 -3.86 -6.76
CA TYR A 71 -7.23 -2.62 -6.79
C TYR A 71 -8.59 -2.80 -6.11
N ASN A 72 -9.33 -3.88 -6.40
CA ASN A 72 -10.59 -4.19 -5.72
C ASN A 72 -10.39 -4.37 -4.21
N MET A 73 -9.37 -5.15 -3.81
CA MET A 73 -9.05 -5.37 -2.40
C MET A 73 -8.68 -4.08 -1.66
N SER A 74 -7.89 -3.20 -2.30
CA SER A 74 -7.42 -1.95 -1.67
C SER A 74 -8.53 -0.97 -1.33
N ALA A 75 -9.73 -1.11 -1.93
CA ALA A 75 -10.90 -0.32 -1.55
C ALA A 75 -11.41 -0.65 -0.14
N ASN A 76 -11.08 -1.83 0.38
CA ASN A 76 -11.42 -2.26 1.74
C ASN A 76 -10.21 -2.09 2.67
N TRP A 77 -10.30 -1.18 3.64
CA TRP A 77 -9.20 -0.89 4.57
C TRP A 77 -8.73 -2.12 5.36
N LYS A 78 -9.59 -3.11 5.60
CA LYS A 78 -9.22 -4.37 6.28
C LYS A 78 -8.20 -5.18 5.47
N CYS A 79 -8.15 -4.98 4.15
CA CYS A 79 -7.18 -5.63 3.28
C CYS A 79 -5.81 -4.95 3.32
N HIS A 80 -5.70 -3.72 3.84
CA HIS A 80 -4.48 -2.93 3.67
C HIS A 80 -3.26 -3.61 4.30
N HIS A 81 -3.38 -4.18 5.50
CA HIS A 81 -2.28 -4.91 6.14
C HIS A 81 -1.74 -6.05 5.24
N HIS A 82 -2.63 -6.84 4.63
CA HIS A 82 -2.27 -7.90 3.69
C HIS A 82 -1.66 -7.37 2.38
N LEU A 83 -1.98 -6.13 1.99
CA LEU A 83 -1.42 -5.51 0.78
C LEU A 83 -0.09 -4.79 1.05
N THR A 84 0.30 -4.61 2.31
CA THR A 84 1.56 -3.95 2.70
C THR A 84 2.77 -4.88 2.82
N HIS A 85 2.64 -6.16 2.47
CA HIS A 85 3.78 -7.08 2.47
C HIS A 85 4.91 -6.59 1.53
N ARG A 86 6.16 -6.62 2.04
CA ARG A 86 7.36 -6.10 1.34
C ARG A 86 7.54 -6.72 -0.05
N SER A 87 7.37 -8.04 -0.16
CA SER A 87 7.49 -8.79 -1.41
C SER A 87 6.46 -8.35 -2.46
N LEU A 88 5.21 -8.13 -2.05
CA LEU A 88 4.15 -7.66 -2.93
C LEU A 88 4.41 -6.25 -3.43
N LEU A 89 4.76 -5.33 -2.54
CA LEU A 89 5.04 -3.94 -2.91
C LEU A 89 6.27 -3.84 -3.81
N ALA A 90 7.35 -4.57 -3.52
CA ALA A 90 8.52 -4.63 -4.39
C ALA A 90 8.18 -5.18 -5.78
N PHE A 91 7.33 -6.23 -5.86
CA PHE A 91 6.80 -6.74 -7.11
C PHE A 91 6.02 -5.67 -7.87
N LEU A 92 5.06 -4.99 -7.23
CA LEU A 92 4.22 -3.97 -7.89
C LEU A 92 5.05 -2.81 -8.42
N VAL A 93 6.04 -2.34 -7.65
CA VAL A 93 6.93 -1.25 -8.05
C VAL A 93 7.85 -1.68 -9.20
N THR A 94 8.31 -2.93 -9.19
CA THR A 94 9.10 -3.49 -10.29
C THR A 94 8.27 -3.55 -11.57
N VAL A 95 7.03 -4.05 -11.48
CA VAL A 95 6.09 -4.08 -12.61
C VAL A 95 5.78 -2.67 -13.09
N LEU A 96 5.54 -1.71 -12.19
CA LEU A 96 5.32 -0.31 -12.54
C LEU A 96 6.51 0.25 -13.32
N GLY A 97 7.73 0.10 -12.79
CA GLY A 97 8.95 0.59 -13.43
C GLY A 97 9.21 -0.02 -14.80
N GLN A 98 8.92 -1.32 -14.98
CA GLN A 98 9.07 -1.99 -16.28
C GLN A 98 7.98 -1.56 -17.26
N LYS A 99 6.71 -1.70 -16.86
CA LYS A 99 5.57 -1.48 -17.73
C LYS A 99 5.35 -0.02 -18.05
N PHE A 100 5.89 0.94 -17.29
CA PHE A 100 5.82 2.34 -17.66
C PHE A 100 6.61 2.65 -18.95
N TYR A 101 7.71 1.94 -19.21
CA TYR A 101 8.59 2.20 -20.38
C TYR A 101 8.39 1.22 -21.54
N ASP A 102 7.72 0.09 -21.30
CA ASP A 102 7.41 -0.89 -22.33
C ASP A 102 6.56 -0.25 -23.45
N ARG A 103 6.79 -0.70 -24.69
CA ARG A 103 5.99 -0.33 -25.87
C ARG A 103 5.24 -1.56 -26.37
N PRO A 104 3.95 -1.73 -26.02
CA PRO A 104 3.20 -2.89 -26.46
C PRO A 104 3.00 -2.93 -27.98
N ALA A 105 2.85 -4.13 -28.53
CA ALA A 105 2.76 -4.34 -29.97
C ALA A 105 1.36 -4.03 -30.52
N SER A 106 0.34 -4.05 -29.67
CA SER A 106 -1.05 -3.82 -30.06
C SER A 106 -1.77 -2.84 -29.15
N GLY A 107 -2.81 -2.17 -29.68
CA GLY A 107 -3.62 -1.24 -28.90
C GLY A 107 -4.35 -1.89 -27.71
N VAL A 108 -4.67 -3.19 -27.80
CA VAL A 108 -5.29 -3.94 -26.70
C VAL A 108 -4.30 -4.16 -25.57
N GLU A 109 -3.05 -4.49 -25.90
CA GLU A 109 -1.99 -4.60 -24.89
C GLU A 109 -1.64 -3.23 -24.29
N SER A 110 -1.66 -2.15 -25.08
CA SER A 110 -1.53 -0.79 -24.56
C SER A 110 -2.62 -0.45 -23.55
N GLU A 111 -3.87 -0.83 -23.80
CA GLU A 111 -4.96 -0.62 -22.83
C GLU A 111 -4.76 -1.44 -21.55
N ALA A 112 -4.35 -2.71 -21.68
CA ALA A 112 -4.04 -3.54 -20.53
C ALA A 112 -2.86 -2.98 -19.69
N GLN A 113 -1.85 -2.44 -20.37
CA GLN A 113 -0.72 -1.76 -19.74
C GLN A 113 -1.17 -0.50 -18.98
N ARG A 114 -1.94 0.38 -19.61
CA ARG A 114 -2.51 1.57 -18.97
C ARG A 114 -3.29 1.22 -17.70
N LYS A 115 -4.15 0.20 -17.77
CA LYS A 115 -4.91 -0.31 -16.63
C LYS A 115 -3.99 -0.87 -15.54
N THR A 116 -2.97 -1.63 -15.91
CA THR A 116 -1.99 -2.18 -14.97
C THR A 116 -1.29 -1.07 -14.18
N ILE A 117 -0.77 -0.05 -14.88
CA ILE A 117 -0.08 1.10 -14.26
C ILE A 117 -1.04 1.85 -13.34
N ARG A 118 -2.23 2.20 -13.84
CA ARG A 118 -3.26 2.92 -13.06
C ARG A 118 -3.63 2.15 -11.80
N ASN A 119 -3.90 0.85 -11.91
CA ASN A 119 -4.25 0.02 -10.75
C ASN A 119 -3.13 0.02 -9.69
N ILE A 120 -1.86 -0.12 -10.10
CA ILE A 120 -0.73 -0.08 -9.16
C ILE A 120 -0.68 1.27 -8.44
N LEU A 121 -0.75 2.38 -9.17
CA LEU A 121 -0.71 3.72 -8.58
C LEU A 121 -1.87 3.96 -7.60
N HIS A 122 -3.07 3.50 -7.94
CA HIS A 122 -4.24 3.61 -7.05
C HIS A 122 -4.11 2.74 -5.79
N VAL A 123 -3.58 1.52 -5.91
CA VAL A 123 -3.29 0.67 -4.75
C VAL A 123 -2.30 1.38 -3.83
N LEU A 124 -1.18 1.89 -4.35
CA LEU A 124 -0.19 2.62 -3.57
C LEU A 124 -0.78 3.87 -2.91
N SER A 125 -1.54 4.66 -3.67
CA SER A 125 -2.23 5.86 -3.19
C SER A 125 -3.14 5.57 -1.98
N ARG A 126 -3.92 4.48 -2.04
CA ARG A 126 -4.80 4.06 -0.94
C ARG A 126 -4.03 3.60 0.29
N LEU A 127 -2.96 2.84 0.10
CA LEU A 127 -2.12 2.36 1.21
C LEU A 127 -1.36 3.50 1.91
N LEU A 128 -0.91 4.49 1.15
CA LEU A 128 -0.29 5.71 1.67
C LEU A 128 -1.31 6.57 2.43
N SER A 129 -2.49 6.81 1.83
CA SER A 129 -3.53 7.64 2.44
C SER A 129 -4.15 7.02 3.70
N GLY A 130 -4.25 5.69 3.74
CA GLY A 130 -4.73 4.95 4.91
C GLY A 130 -3.69 4.82 6.02
N GLY A 131 -2.49 5.39 5.88
CA GLY A 131 -1.41 5.29 6.86
C GLY A 131 -0.80 3.89 7.01
N SER A 132 -1.19 2.93 6.17
CA SER A 132 -0.71 1.55 6.26
C SER A 132 0.77 1.43 5.88
N LEU A 133 1.28 2.39 5.11
CA LEU A 133 2.70 2.50 4.78
C LEU A 133 3.50 3.43 5.70
N SER A 134 2.91 3.90 6.81
CA SER A 134 3.57 4.81 7.75
C SER A 134 4.36 4.11 8.87
N SER A 135 4.44 2.77 8.87
CA SER A 135 5.26 2.01 9.82
C SER A 135 6.74 2.03 9.42
N GLY A 136 7.65 1.87 10.40
CA GLY A 136 9.11 1.94 10.17
C GLY A 136 9.63 1.03 9.05
N THR A 137 9.11 -0.21 8.96
CA THR A 137 9.46 -1.16 7.89
C THR A 137 8.94 -0.72 6.52
N SER A 138 7.77 -0.09 6.47
CA SER A 138 7.20 0.43 5.22
C SER A 138 7.91 1.70 4.76
N LEU A 139 8.43 2.51 5.67
CA LEU A 139 9.23 3.70 5.35
C LEU A 139 10.58 3.31 4.72
N GLU A 140 11.27 2.31 5.24
CA GLU A 140 12.49 1.78 4.61
C GLU A 140 12.20 1.32 3.18
N LEU A 141 11.06 0.67 2.96
CA LEU A 141 10.65 0.22 1.63
C LEU A 141 10.30 1.39 0.70
N ILE A 142 9.67 2.45 1.23
CA ILE A 142 9.44 3.69 0.48
C ILE A 142 10.77 4.29 0.04
N GLU A 143 11.74 4.40 0.95
CA GLU A 143 13.03 5.03 0.68
C GLU A 143 13.89 4.22 -0.30
N THR A 144 13.92 2.89 -0.14
CA THR A 144 14.84 2.02 -0.89
C THR A 144 14.26 1.49 -2.20
N THR A 145 12.93 1.41 -2.34
CA THR A 145 12.29 0.72 -3.46
C THR A 145 11.27 1.60 -4.19
N ILE A 146 10.24 2.10 -3.49
CA ILE A 146 9.14 2.85 -4.14
C ILE A 146 9.63 4.20 -4.68
N GLY A 147 10.28 4.99 -3.82
CA GLY A 147 10.77 6.33 -4.14
C GLY A 147 11.71 6.39 -5.34
N PRO A 148 12.77 5.54 -5.42
CA PRO A 148 13.69 5.54 -6.55
C PRO A 148 13.05 5.24 -7.90
N VAL A 149 12.03 4.37 -7.94
CA VAL A 149 11.29 4.06 -9.18
C VAL A 149 10.38 5.21 -9.57
N LEU A 150 9.62 5.77 -8.63
CA LEU A 150 8.77 6.93 -8.90
C LEU A 150 9.58 8.13 -9.36
N ALA A 151 10.69 8.45 -8.69
CA ALA A 151 11.58 9.55 -9.09
C ALA A 151 12.16 9.36 -10.50
N ARG A 152 12.38 8.12 -10.93
CA ARG A 152 12.84 7.81 -12.30
C ARG A 152 11.75 8.07 -13.32
N ILE A 153 10.53 7.61 -13.02
CA ILE A 153 9.35 7.83 -13.85
C ILE A 153 9.09 9.34 -13.98
N GLU A 154 9.09 10.08 -12.87
CA GLU A 154 8.87 11.53 -12.86
C GLU A 154 9.84 12.31 -13.72
N ARG A 155 11.13 11.93 -13.70
CA ARG A 155 12.15 12.56 -14.55
C ARG A 155 11.90 12.40 -16.05
N THR A 156 11.04 11.45 -16.43
CA THR A 156 10.70 11.17 -17.83
C THR A 156 9.30 11.66 -18.23
N LEU A 157 8.53 12.23 -17.29
CA LEU A 157 7.20 12.75 -17.55
C LEU A 157 7.26 14.14 -18.18
N ASP A 158 6.50 14.35 -19.26
CA ASP A 158 6.37 15.62 -19.99
C ASP A 158 5.08 16.38 -19.65
N GLY A 159 4.37 15.97 -18.58
CA GLY A 159 3.09 16.54 -18.17
C GLY A 159 1.88 16.15 -19.03
N GLN A 160 2.11 15.55 -20.21
CA GLN A 160 1.06 15.08 -21.12
C GLN A 160 0.72 13.59 -20.93
N SER A 161 1.57 12.86 -20.20
CA SER A 161 1.27 11.48 -19.81
C SER A 161 -0.04 11.38 -19.04
N GLU A 162 -0.90 10.44 -19.41
CA GLU A 162 -2.18 10.19 -18.73
C GLU A 162 -2.01 9.80 -17.24
N HIS A 163 -0.84 9.28 -16.87
CA HIS A 163 -0.54 8.85 -15.50
C HIS A 163 0.12 9.97 -14.67
N TYR A 164 0.34 11.16 -15.26
CA TYR A 164 1.09 12.25 -14.63
C TYR A 164 0.55 12.64 -13.25
N GLN A 165 -0.76 12.82 -13.14
CA GLN A 165 -1.40 13.24 -11.88
C GLN A 165 -1.26 12.16 -10.80
N ASP A 166 -1.49 10.89 -11.17
CA ASP A 166 -1.40 9.76 -10.25
C ASP A 166 0.03 9.56 -9.75
N ILE A 167 1.02 9.63 -10.63
CA ILE A 167 2.43 9.49 -10.27
C ILE A 167 2.84 10.63 -9.33
N THR A 168 2.57 11.87 -9.70
CA THR A 168 2.91 13.05 -8.89
C THR A 168 2.25 12.97 -7.51
N TYR A 169 1.01 12.51 -7.44
CA TYR A 169 0.30 12.31 -6.18
C TYR A 169 1.00 11.28 -5.30
N VAL A 170 1.29 10.09 -5.84
CA VAL A 170 1.91 8.99 -5.09
C VAL A 170 3.32 9.39 -4.62
N SER A 171 4.14 10.00 -5.48
CA SER A 171 5.48 10.46 -5.12
C SER A 171 5.46 11.50 -4.02
N ARG A 172 4.55 12.48 -4.10
CA ARG A 172 4.37 13.48 -3.05
C ARG A 172 4.00 12.81 -1.73
N ARG A 173 3.06 11.86 -1.74
CA ARG A 173 2.68 11.10 -0.55
C ARG A 173 3.84 10.30 0.04
N CYS A 174 4.65 9.65 -0.79
CA CYS A 174 5.86 8.98 -0.33
C CYS A 174 6.84 9.94 0.37
N ASN A 175 7.06 11.12 -0.22
CA ASN A 175 7.94 12.14 0.37
C ASN A 175 7.40 12.69 1.69
N GLU A 176 6.09 12.92 1.79
CA GLU A 176 5.42 13.33 3.03
C GLU A 176 5.60 12.27 4.13
N SER A 177 5.41 10.99 3.81
CA SER A 177 5.62 9.88 4.75
C SER A 177 7.05 9.85 5.29
N LEU A 178 8.06 10.05 4.44
CA LEU A 178 9.47 10.09 4.85
C LEU A 178 9.82 11.34 5.67
N ALA A 179 9.24 12.50 5.32
CA ALA A 179 9.51 13.76 6.01
C ALA A 179 8.95 13.77 7.45
N THR A 180 7.81 13.10 7.67
CA THR A 180 7.17 13.05 9.00
C THR A 180 8.02 12.29 10.04
N THR A 181 8.94 11.44 9.59
CA THR A 181 9.75 10.58 10.46
C THR A 181 11.18 11.08 10.65
N ARG A 182 11.64 12.03 9.81
CA ARG A 182 12.96 12.66 10.00
C ARG A 182 12.82 13.76 11.06
N PRO A 183 13.37 13.60 12.28
CA PRO A 183 13.46 14.72 13.21
C PRO A 183 14.27 15.83 12.54
N SER A 184 13.74 17.04 12.53
CA SER A 184 14.44 18.24 12.06
C SER A 184 15.62 18.56 12.98
N HIS A 185 16.71 17.81 12.86
CA HIS A 185 18.02 18.17 13.39
C HIS A 185 18.74 19.07 12.38
N THR A 186 18.32 20.33 12.34
CA THR A 186 19.15 21.42 11.83
C THR A 186 18.97 22.60 12.77
N LYS A 187 19.86 22.71 13.76
CA LYS A 187 20.28 23.96 14.39
C LYS A 187 21.56 23.72 15.21
N ASP A 188 22.70 23.85 14.54
CA ASP A 188 23.98 24.32 15.12
C ASP A 188 24.26 25.65 14.42
N GLY A 189 24.10 26.83 15.05
CA GLY A 189 25.09 27.57 15.85
C GLY A 189 25.39 28.88 15.08
N SER A 190 25.53 30.11 15.60
CA SER A 190 25.71 30.68 16.93
C SER A 190 25.57 32.23 16.82
N ALA A 191 24.84 32.90 17.72
CA ALA A 191 25.15 34.25 18.25
C ALA A 191 24.14 34.65 19.34
N PHE A 192 24.67 35.12 20.47
CA PHE A 192 23.98 35.59 21.67
C PHE A 192 23.12 36.84 21.42
N GLU A 193 21.95 36.95 22.08
CA GLU A 193 21.68 37.90 23.17
C GLU A 193 20.18 37.94 23.55
N GLY A 194 19.90 37.81 24.86
CA GLY A 194 18.84 38.51 25.58
C GLY A 194 17.36 38.25 25.27
N GLY A 195 16.66 37.61 26.22
CA GLY A 195 15.28 38.00 26.55
C GLY A 195 14.19 36.92 26.51
N GLN A 196 13.70 36.59 27.71
CA GLN A 196 12.36 36.05 28.02
C GLN A 196 11.98 34.65 27.50
N GLN A 197 12.18 33.67 28.38
CA GLN A 197 11.51 32.37 28.37
C GLN A 197 9.98 32.53 28.42
N THR A 198 9.30 32.20 27.34
CA THR A 198 7.91 31.71 27.38
C THR A 198 7.93 30.21 27.15
N VAL A 199 7.84 29.46 28.26
CA VAL A 199 7.70 28.00 28.24
C VAL A 199 6.29 27.67 27.74
N GLN A 200 6.18 27.20 26.50
CA GLN A 200 4.98 26.49 26.03
C GLN A 200 5.08 25.01 26.44
N PRO A 201 4.06 24.43 27.09
CA PRO A 201 4.17 23.11 27.66
C PRO A 201 4.09 22.01 26.59
N ALA A 202 4.99 21.04 26.71
CA ALA A 202 4.95 19.79 25.96
C ALA A 202 3.59 19.09 26.15
N ALA A 203 3.04 18.53 25.06
CA ALA A 203 1.85 17.70 25.14
C ALA A 203 2.07 16.56 26.15
N PRO A 204 1.16 16.38 27.14
CA PRO A 204 1.39 15.44 28.22
C PRO A 204 1.34 14.02 27.68
N HIS A 205 2.45 13.30 27.80
CA HIS A 205 2.50 11.87 27.56
C HIS A 205 1.67 11.17 28.65
N ILE A 206 0.62 10.46 28.23
CA ILE A 206 -0.19 9.61 29.10
C ILE A 206 0.73 8.56 29.73
N THR A 207 1.03 8.72 31.01
CA THR A 207 2.02 7.89 31.72
C THR A 207 1.41 7.04 32.83
N ARG A 208 0.09 7.11 33.05
CA ARG A 208 -0.54 6.35 34.13
C ARG A 208 -1.95 5.88 33.77
N LEU A 209 -2.09 4.55 33.70
CA LEU A 209 -3.36 3.85 33.67
C LEU A 209 -3.70 3.41 35.09
N THR A 210 -4.87 3.78 35.60
CA THR A 210 -5.34 3.30 36.91
C THR A 210 -6.62 2.49 36.72
N ILE A 211 -6.59 1.23 37.19
CA ILE A 211 -7.73 0.31 37.14
C ILE A 211 -8.38 0.30 38.52
N HIS A 212 -9.64 0.69 38.60
CA HIS A 212 -10.45 0.58 39.81
C HIS A 212 -11.60 -0.40 39.57
N ARG A 213 -11.99 -1.16 40.61
CA ARG A 213 -13.18 -2.03 40.53
C ARG A 213 -14.37 -1.28 41.10
N ASP A 214 -15.35 -1.01 40.23
CA ASP A 214 -16.65 -0.49 40.64
C ASP A 214 -17.54 -1.67 41.10
N PRO A 215 -18.15 -1.61 42.29
CA PRO A 215 -18.95 -2.70 42.83
C PRO A 215 -20.26 -2.98 42.08
N VAL A 216 -20.70 -2.10 41.17
CA VAL A 216 -21.93 -2.28 40.37
C VAL A 216 -21.60 -2.62 38.91
N ASN A 217 -20.56 -2.03 38.33
CA ASN A 217 -20.30 -2.11 36.88
C ASN A 217 -19.00 -2.84 36.49
N GLY A 218 -18.26 -3.42 37.45
CA GLY A 218 -17.03 -4.16 37.18
C GLY A 218 -15.77 -3.28 37.05
N PRO A 219 -14.66 -3.80 36.50
CA PRO A 219 -13.40 -3.06 36.43
C PRO A 219 -13.47 -1.90 35.43
N VAL A 220 -13.20 -0.68 35.92
CA VAL A 220 -13.19 0.57 35.16
C VAL A 220 -11.75 1.10 35.06
N MET A 221 -11.34 1.43 33.84
CA MET A 221 -10.05 2.06 33.53
C MET A 221 -10.22 3.57 33.41
N VAL A 222 -9.43 4.32 34.17
CA VAL A 222 -9.45 5.80 34.13
C VAL A 222 -8.09 6.31 33.66
N LEU A 223 -8.10 7.09 32.58
CA LEU A 223 -6.97 7.91 32.13
C LEU A 223 -7.13 9.34 32.64
N ASP A 224 -6.01 9.93 33.06
CA ASP A 224 -6.01 11.16 33.86
C ASP A 224 -6.72 12.35 33.17
N LYS A 225 -7.49 13.06 34.01
CA LYS A 225 -8.32 14.26 33.80
C LYS A 225 -9.35 14.23 32.64
N ASN A 226 -10.55 13.80 33.03
CA ASN A 226 -11.87 14.12 32.45
C ASN A 226 -12.33 13.34 31.21
N ARG A 227 -11.81 12.14 30.95
CA ARG A 227 -12.46 11.23 30.00
C ARG A 227 -12.64 9.84 30.58
N GLN A 228 -13.85 9.58 31.10
CA GLN A 228 -14.32 8.23 31.36
C GLN A 228 -14.81 7.63 30.04
N GLU A 229 -14.26 6.48 29.65
CA GLU A 229 -14.84 5.65 28.60
C GLU A 229 -15.44 4.40 29.25
N SER A 230 -16.77 4.36 29.31
CA SER A 230 -17.51 3.17 29.74
C SER A 230 -17.76 2.29 28.53
N TYR A 231 -17.25 1.06 28.54
CA TYR A 231 -17.59 0.04 27.55
C TYR A 231 -18.73 -0.82 28.11
N VAL A 232 -19.86 -0.85 27.40
CA VAL A 232 -20.98 -1.77 27.62
C VAL A 232 -20.72 -3.07 26.86
#